data_AF-A0A940EC01-F1
#
_entry.id   AF-A0A940EC01-F1
#
_cell.length_a   1.000
_cell.length_b   1.000
_cell.length_c   1.000
_cell.angle_alpha   90.00
_cell.angle_beta   90.00
_cell.angle_gamma   90.00
#
_symmetry.space_group_name_H-M   'P 1'
#
loop_
_entity.id
_entity.type
_entity.pdbx_description
1 polymer ?
#
loop_
_entity_poly.entity_id
_entity_poly.type
_entity_poly.pdbx_seq_one_letter_code
_entity_poly.pdbx_strand_id
1 'polypeptide(L)'
;MTDDEKNEMNLSLEKMAFNKEPVVKKLLHFIKGEKPYFEGRIEPQDLQKIVFVRARHTHERMVSQSGAFLLFGKDAILPETGHSSIKVSRIRIQNKPQILAQLAKLNIKASTIYPGIEKAASDIAKKHELN
;
A
#
# COMPACT_ATOMS: atom_id res chain seq x y z
N MET A 1 -2.54 -15.20 -13.92
CA MET A 1 -1.79 -16.25 -13.22
C MET A 1 -2.64 -16.74 -12.07
N THR A 2 -2.80 -18.04 -11.92
CA THR A 2 -3.50 -18.63 -10.76
C THR A 2 -2.59 -18.61 -9.53
N ASP A 3 -3.15 -18.82 -8.34
CA ASP A 3 -2.36 -18.82 -7.11
C ASP A 3 -1.44 -20.05 -7.01
N ASP A 4 -1.82 -21.17 -7.62
CA ASP A 4 -0.96 -22.36 -7.75
C ASP A 4 0.30 -22.06 -8.57
N GLU A 5 0.16 -21.35 -9.69
CA GLU A 5 1.29 -20.92 -10.53
C GLU A 5 2.23 -19.97 -9.77
N LYS A 6 1.69 -19.11 -8.90
CA LYS A 6 2.53 -18.23 -8.06
C LYS A 6 3.30 -19.03 -7.01
N ASN A 7 2.74 -20.11 -6.49
CA ASN A 7 3.37 -20.94 -5.47
C ASN A 7 4.47 -21.85 -6.04
N GLU A 8 4.33 -22.26 -7.30
CA GLU A 8 5.35 -23.05 -8.02
C GLU A 8 6.63 -22.25 -8.31
N MET A 9 6.55 -20.92 -8.33
CA MET A 9 7.69 -20.04 -8.62
C MET A 9 8.77 -20.13 -7.54
N ASN A 10 9.92 -20.71 -7.88
CA ASN A 10 11.04 -20.87 -6.96
C ASN A 10 11.98 -19.65 -6.99
N LEU A 11 11.84 -18.79 -5.98
CA LEU A 11 12.61 -17.55 -5.87
C LEU A 11 14.04 -17.74 -5.31
N SER A 12 14.45 -18.97 -5.00
CA SER A 12 15.82 -19.29 -4.55
C SER A 12 16.76 -19.64 -5.70
N LEU A 13 16.25 -19.69 -6.93
CA LEU A 13 17.02 -20.02 -8.12
C LEU A 13 17.92 -18.87 -8.57
N GLU A 14 19.07 -19.21 -9.15
CA GLU A 14 19.92 -18.25 -9.86
C GLU A 14 19.15 -17.58 -11.02
N LYS A 15 19.43 -16.30 -11.26
CA LYS A 15 18.76 -15.46 -12.26
C LYS A 15 18.56 -16.14 -13.62
N MET A 16 19.60 -16.82 -14.13
CA MET A 16 19.52 -17.48 -15.44
C MET A 16 18.59 -18.69 -15.45
N ALA A 17 18.52 -19.45 -14.35
CA ALA A 17 17.62 -20.59 -14.23
C ALA A 17 16.18 -20.10 -14.01
N PHE A 18 16.00 -19.09 -13.17
CA PHE A 18 14.72 -18.47 -12.87
C PHE A 18 14.03 -17.93 -14.13
N ASN A 19 14.72 -17.13 -14.94
CA ASN A 19 14.14 -16.55 -16.16
C ASN A 19 13.81 -17.61 -17.25
N LYS A 20 14.26 -18.86 -17.11
CA LYS A 20 13.91 -19.95 -18.02
C LYS A 20 12.61 -20.66 -17.65
N GLU A 21 12.16 -20.56 -16.39
CA GLU A 21 10.96 -21.22 -15.91
C GLU A 21 9.71 -20.80 -16.70
N PRO A 22 8.78 -21.73 -16.98
CA PRO A 22 7.57 -21.42 -17.72
C PRO A 22 6.70 -20.38 -17.01
N VAL A 23 6.62 -20.44 -15.68
CA VAL A 23 5.87 -19.48 -14.86
C VAL A 23 6.47 -18.07 -14.98
N VAL A 24 7.80 -17.95 -14.94
CA VAL A 24 8.49 -16.65 -15.05
C VAL A 24 8.36 -16.06 -16.46
N LYS A 25 8.37 -16.90 -17.50
CA LYS A 25 8.07 -16.43 -18.87
C LYS A 25 6.64 -15.92 -19.01
N LYS A 26 5.68 -16.58 -18.35
CA LYS A 26 4.28 -16.12 -18.30
C LYS A 26 4.17 -14.78 -17.56
N LEU A 27 4.87 -14.62 -16.44
CA LEU A 27 4.99 -13.35 -15.73
C LEU A 27 5.55 -12.25 -16.63
N LEU A 28 6.64 -12.53 -17.35
CA LEU A 28 7.24 -11.59 -18.30
C LEU A 28 6.25 -11.18 -19.40
N HIS A 29 5.44 -12.11 -19.90
CA HIS A 29 4.42 -11.81 -20.90
C HIS A 29 3.36 -10.83 -20.36
N PHE A 30 2.89 -11.04 -19.13
CA PHE A 30 1.98 -10.09 -18.48
C PHE A 30 2.60 -8.70 -18.30
N ILE A 31 3.85 -8.63 -17.83
CA ILE A 31 4.56 -7.36 -17.66
C ILE A 31 4.71 -6.65 -19.01
N LYS A 32 5.08 -7.38 -20.07
CA LYS A 32 5.21 -6.83 -21.42
C LYS A 32 3.87 -6.35 -22.02
N GLY A 33 2.75 -6.93 -21.60
CA GLY A 33 1.42 -6.44 -21.96
C GLY A 33 1.19 -4.99 -21.53
N GLU A 34 1.68 -4.60 -20.35
CA GLU A 34 1.60 -3.21 -19.87
C GLU A 34 2.82 -2.36 -20.25
N LYS A 35 4.01 -2.97 -20.30
CA LYS A 35 5.31 -2.34 -20.52
C LYS A 35 6.10 -3.11 -21.58
N PRO A 36 5.83 -2.89 -22.88
CA PRO A 36 6.43 -3.68 -23.96
C PRO A 36 7.97 -3.67 -23.98
N TYR A 37 8.57 -2.59 -23.51
CA TYR A 37 10.03 -2.39 -23.42
C TYR A 37 10.68 -3.07 -22.20
N PHE A 38 9.92 -3.78 -21.37
CA PHE A 38 10.48 -4.43 -20.18
C PHE A 38 11.44 -5.57 -20.57
N GLU A 39 12.66 -5.54 -20.01
CA GLU A 39 13.67 -6.56 -20.26
C GLU A 39 13.39 -7.82 -19.43
N GLY A 40 13.55 -9.00 -20.04
CA GLY A 40 13.39 -10.30 -19.37
C GLY A 40 14.54 -10.67 -18.44
N ARG A 41 15.07 -9.72 -17.67
CA ARG A 41 16.19 -9.88 -16.74
C ARG A 41 15.68 -9.79 -15.29
N ILE A 42 14.59 -10.52 -15.00
CA ILE A 42 13.91 -10.46 -13.70
C ILE A 42 14.84 -11.04 -12.63
N GLU A 43 15.00 -10.30 -11.54
CA GLU A 43 15.75 -10.76 -10.37
C GLU A 43 14.77 -11.43 -9.38
N PRO A 44 14.97 -12.71 -9.01
CA PRO A 44 14.11 -13.39 -8.04
C PRO A 44 13.99 -12.63 -6.71
N GLN A 45 15.10 -12.01 -6.28
CA GLN A 45 15.15 -11.23 -5.04
C GLN A 45 14.25 -10.00 -5.08
N ASP A 46 14.05 -9.38 -6.27
CA ASP A 46 13.18 -8.21 -6.40
C ASP A 46 11.71 -8.56 -6.15
N LEU A 47 11.30 -9.79 -6.47
CA LEU A 47 9.94 -10.27 -6.25
C LEU A 47 9.64 -10.56 -4.77
N GLN A 48 10.65 -10.66 -3.90
CA GLN A 48 10.48 -10.84 -2.45
C GLN A 48 10.53 -9.52 -1.67
N LYS A 49 10.88 -8.40 -2.32
CA LYS A 49 11.10 -7.13 -1.63
C LYS A 49 9.79 -6.51 -1.16
N ILE A 50 9.89 -5.80 -0.03
CA ILE A 50 8.86 -4.88 0.44
C ILE A 50 9.23 -3.49 -0.04
N VAL A 51 8.35 -2.86 -0.81
CA VAL A 51 8.60 -1.54 -1.39
C VAL A 51 7.64 -0.51 -0.80
N PHE A 52 8.18 0.60 -0.32
CA PHE A 52 7.39 1.75 0.09
C PHE A 52 7.02 2.58 -1.12
N VAL A 53 5.72 2.73 -1.36
CA VAL A 53 5.19 3.51 -2.47
C VAL A 53 4.37 4.66 -1.94
N ARG A 54 4.83 5.87 -2.28
CA ARG A 54 4.02 7.07 -2.18
C ARG A 54 3.20 7.17 -3.44
N ALA A 55 1.87 7.03 -3.31
CA ALA A 55 0.97 7.23 -4.43
C ALA A 55 1.14 8.65 -4.99
N ARG A 56 1.10 8.79 -6.32
CA ARG A 56 1.05 10.12 -6.95
C ARG A 56 -0.23 10.81 -6.50
N HIS A 57 -0.15 12.11 -6.24
CA HIS A 57 -1.19 12.98 -5.65
C HIS A 57 -2.45 13.14 -6.53
N THR A 58 -3.12 12.05 -6.92
CA THR A 58 -4.29 12.10 -7.82
C THR A 58 -5.63 11.99 -7.08
N HIS A 59 -5.63 11.56 -5.82
CA HIS A 59 -6.85 11.49 -5.00
C HIS A 59 -6.71 12.32 -3.74
N GLU A 60 -7.60 13.30 -3.58
CA GLU A 60 -7.63 14.25 -2.46
C GLU A 60 -7.64 13.55 -1.09
N ARG A 61 -8.31 12.40 -1.01
CA ARG A 61 -8.34 11.51 0.18
C ARG A 61 -6.96 10.94 0.58
N MET A 62 -6.11 10.62 -0.40
CA MET A 62 -4.79 10.03 -0.14
C MET A 62 -3.79 11.09 0.31
N VAL A 63 -3.96 12.32 -0.20
CA VAL A 63 -3.17 13.49 0.20
C VAL A 63 -3.55 13.93 1.62
N SER A 64 -4.85 14.00 1.93
CA SER A 64 -5.35 14.44 3.23
C SER A 64 -4.97 13.49 4.39
N GLN A 65 -4.79 12.20 4.10
CA GLN A 65 -4.38 11.21 5.10
C GLN A 65 -2.86 11.09 5.27
N SER A 66 -2.06 11.83 4.48
CA SER A 66 -0.59 11.62 4.41
C SER A 66 -0.23 10.13 4.27
N GLY A 67 -1.06 9.40 3.52
CA GLY A 67 -1.01 7.94 3.46
C GLY A 67 0.12 7.45 2.57
N ALA A 68 0.72 6.34 2.96
CA ALA A 68 1.67 5.62 2.12
C ALA A 68 1.33 4.14 2.07
N PHE A 69 1.76 3.49 0.99
CA PHE A 69 1.47 2.09 0.73
C PHE A 69 2.75 1.27 0.84
N LEU A 70 2.61 0.07 1.38
CA LEU A 70 3.65 -0.95 1.32
C LEU A 70 3.21 -1.99 0.29
N LEU A 71 4.03 -2.20 -0.72
CA LEU A 71 3.88 -3.31 -1.65
C LEU A 71 4.66 -4.50 -1.10
N PHE A 72 3.98 -5.63 -0.97
CA PHE A 72 4.56 -6.87 -0.49
C PHE A 72 4.84 -7.78 -1.69
N GLY A 73 6.10 -8.16 -1.83
CA GLY A 73 6.53 -9.22 -2.72
C GLY A 73 5.98 -10.59 -2.29
N LYS A 74 6.21 -11.59 -3.13
CA LYS A 74 5.89 -12.99 -2.85
C LYS A 74 6.65 -13.45 -1.60
N ASP A 75 5.90 -14.03 -0.66
CA ASP A 75 6.39 -14.54 0.63
C ASP A 75 7.11 -13.50 1.51
N ALA A 76 6.90 -12.21 1.22
CA ALA A 76 7.51 -11.12 1.97
C ALA A 76 6.85 -10.98 3.35
N ILE A 77 7.63 -11.21 4.41
CA ILE A 77 7.20 -11.04 5.79
C ILE A 77 7.80 -9.75 6.33
N LEU A 78 6.94 -8.83 6.80
CA LEU A 78 7.38 -7.68 7.58
C LEU A 78 7.32 -8.05 9.07
N PRO A 79 8.45 -8.37 9.72
CA PRO A 79 8.44 -8.59 11.16
C PRO A 79 8.06 -7.28 11.88
N GLU A 80 7.36 -7.38 13.02
CA GLU A 80 6.96 -6.23 13.85
C GLU A 80 8.18 -5.43 14.37
N THR A 81 9.38 -6.04 14.35
CA THR A 81 10.67 -5.37 14.65
C THR A 81 11.19 -4.50 13.52
N GLY A 82 10.57 -4.56 12.34
CA GLY A 82 11.07 -3.96 11.10
C GLY A 82 12.00 -4.88 10.31
N HIS A 83 12.04 -4.69 8.99
CA HIS A 83 13.03 -5.31 8.10
C HIS A 83 14.25 -4.36 7.97
N SER A 84 15.38 -4.84 7.42
CA SER A 84 16.67 -4.11 7.36
C SER A 84 16.62 -2.67 6.85
N SER A 85 15.56 -2.26 6.13
CA SER A 85 15.33 -0.92 5.60
C SER A 85 14.14 -0.16 6.20
N ILE A 86 13.28 -0.79 7.02
CA ILE A 86 12.02 -0.18 7.51
C ILE A 86 11.93 -0.34 9.03
N LYS A 87 12.02 0.79 9.75
CA LYS A 87 11.75 0.84 11.19
C LYS A 87 10.25 0.95 11.44
N VAL A 88 9.68 -0.02 12.15
CA VAL A 88 8.26 -0.02 12.53
C VAL A 88 8.13 0.47 13.96
N SER A 89 7.30 1.49 14.19
CA SER A 89 6.92 1.96 15.53
C SER A 89 5.41 1.92 15.67
N ARG A 90 4.91 1.14 16.63
CA ARG A 90 3.48 1.03 16.89
C ARG A 90 3.06 2.05 17.95
N ILE A 91 2.15 2.95 17.57
CA ILE A 91 1.54 3.91 18.50
C ILE A 91 0.13 3.42 18.82
N ARG A 92 -0.11 3.04 20.08
CA ARG A 92 -1.46 2.69 20.54
C ARG A 92 -2.19 3.96 20.94
N ILE A 93 -3.17 4.35 20.13
CA ILE A 93 -4.00 5.52 20.42
C ILE A 93 -4.98 5.18 21.56
N GLN A 94 -4.83 5.88 22.68
CA GLN A 94 -5.76 5.85 23.81
C GLN A 94 -6.63 7.11 23.80
N ASN A 95 -7.79 7.06 24.45
CA ASN A 95 -8.64 8.23 24.66
C ASN A 95 -9.06 8.97 23.35
N LYS A 96 -9.52 8.18 22.37
CA LYS A 96 -9.97 8.66 21.05
C LYS A 96 -10.93 9.87 21.11
N PRO A 97 -11.91 9.94 22.02
CA PRO A 97 -12.85 11.07 22.05
C PRO A 97 -12.16 12.42 22.27
N GLN A 98 -11.21 12.49 23.21
CA GLN A 98 -10.48 13.72 23.48
C GLN A 98 -9.55 14.11 22.32
N ILE A 99 -8.88 13.14 21.70
CA ILE A 99 -8.03 13.37 20.53
C ILE A 99 -8.85 13.90 19.36
N LEU A 100 -10.04 13.33 19.10
CA LEU A 100 -10.94 13.83 18.06
C LEU A 100 -11.40 15.27 18.35
N ALA A 101 -11.68 15.61 19.60
CA ALA A 101 -12.02 16.98 19.98
C ALA A 101 -10.85 17.96 19.77
N GLN A 102 -9.61 17.55 20.06
CA GLN A 102 -8.40 18.35 19.80
C GLN A 102 -8.15 18.52 18.29
N LEU A 103 -8.23 17.45 17.51
CA LEU A 103 -8.10 17.47 16.05
C LEU A 103 -9.15 18.36 15.38
N ALA A 104 -10.38 18.34 15.89
CA ALA A 104 -11.46 19.20 15.41
C ALA A 104 -11.15 20.70 15.60
N LYS A 105 -10.39 21.09 16.63
CA LYS A 105 -9.91 22.48 16.83
C LYS A 105 -8.84 22.87 15.82
N LEU A 106 -8.06 21.91 15.34
CA LEU A 106 -7.07 22.08 14.26
C LEU A 106 -7.69 21.94 12.85
N ASN A 107 -9.02 21.90 12.76
CA ASN A 107 -9.78 21.69 11.53
C ASN A 107 -9.46 20.36 10.80
N ILE A 108 -9.04 19.33 11.54
CA ILE A 108 -8.85 17.96 11.03
C ILE A 108 -10.11 17.16 11.40
N LYS A 109 -11.06 17.08 10.47
CA LYS A 109 -12.38 16.44 10.65
C LYS A 109 -12.70 15.49 9.51
N ALA A 110 -13.74 14.67 9.65
CA ALA A 110 -14.15 13.75 8.61
C ALA A 110 -14.45 14.49 7.29
N SER A 111 -15.17 15.61 7.36
CA SER A 111 -15.47 16.50 6.23
C SER A 111 -14.26 17.10 5.51
N THR A 112 -13.12 17.28 6.18
CA THR A 112 -11.89 17.81 5.56
C THR A 112 -10.98 16.71 5.02
N ILE A 113 -11.17 15.46 5.47
CA ILE A 113 -10.39 14.29 5.03
C ILE A 113 -11.08 13.54 3.90
N TYR A 114 -12.42 13.49 3.90
CA TYR A 114 -13.22 12.77 2.91
C TYR A 114 -13.86 13.74 1.91
N PRO A 115 -13.45 13.72 0.63
CA PRO A 115 -14.08 14.54 -0.39
C PRO A 115 -15.53 14.07 -0.64
N GLY A 116 -16.48 15.01 -0.59
CA GLY A 116 -17.92 14.75 -0.84
C GLY A 116 -18.84 15.66 -0.01
N ILE A 117 -19.81 16.30 -0.68
CA ILE A 117 -20.79 17.21 -0.05
C ILE A 117 -21.58 16.50 1.08
N GLU A 118 -21.87 15.22 0.92
CA GLU A 118 -22.60 14.39 1.90
C GLU A 118 -21.87 14.28 3.25
N LYS A 119 -20.54 14.13 3.22
CA LYS A 119 -19.70 14.08 4.44
C LYS A 119 -19.64 15.44 5.13
N ALA A 120 -19.56 16.52 4.35
CA ALA A 120 -19.62 17.88 4.87
C ALA A 120 -20.99 18.18 5.49
N ALA A 121 -22.07 17.81 4.82
CA ALA A 121 -23.44 17.99 5.30
C ALA A 121 -23.72 17.19 6.58
N SER A 122 -23.28 15.92 6.65
CA SER A 122 -23.44 15.10 7.86
C SER A 122 -22.67 15.67 9.07
N ASP A 123 -21.48 16.22 8.85
CA ASP A 123 -20.70 16.87 9.91
C ASP A 123 -21.38 18.17 10.39
N ILE A 124 -22.00 18.93 9.48
CA ILE A 124 -22.78 20.14 9.81
C ILE A 124 -24.03 19.77 10.59
N ALA A 125 -24.80 18.77 10.12
CA ALA A 125 -26.03 18.31 10.78
C ALA A 125 -25.76 17.89 12.24
N LYS A 126 -24.74 17.06 12.47
CA LYS A 126 -24.34 16.64 13.83
C LYS A 126 -23.95 17.80 14.74
N LYS A 127 -23.41 18.88 14.18
CA LYS A 127 -23.04 20.07 14.96
C LYS A 127 -24.26 20.90 15.36
N HIS A 128 -25.35 20.83 14.59
CA HIS A 128 -26.59 21.57 14.83
C HIS A 128 -27.67 20.74 15.57
N GLU A 129 -27.56 19.41 15.59
CA GLU A 129 -28.41 18.51 16.40
C GLU A 129 -28.02 18.47 17.90
N LEU A 130 -26.86 19.02 18.27
CA LEU A 130 -26.37 19.09 19.66
C LEU A 130 -26.70 20.41 20.37
N ASN A 131 -27.62 21.21 19.82
CA ASN A 131 -28.16 22.42 20.46
C ASN A 131 -29.61 22.22 20.89
#